data_AF-A0A7W3NFT6-F1
#
_entry.id   AF-A0A7W3NFT6-F1
#
_cell.length_a   1.000
_cell.length_b   1.000
_cell.length_c   1.000
_cell.angle_alpha   90.00
_cell.angle_beta   90.00
_cell.angle_gamma   90.00
#
_symmetry.space_group_name_H-M   'P 1'
#
loop_
_entity.id
_entity.type
_entity.pdbx_description
1 polymer ?
#
loop_
_entity_poly.entity_id
_entity_poly.type
_entity_poly.pdbx_seq_one_letter_code
_entity_poly.pdbx_strand_id
1 'polypeptide(L)' 'MRTVRMVDTYGIHGNNNESSIGKYVSRGCVRMHNADIEKLYDKIQVGTPVAIKYSYKSFVDLTNVYGYKFKGYKIKNN' A
#
# COMPACT_ATOMS: atom_id res chain seq x y z
N MET A 1 2.17 16.77 0.54
CA MET A 1 2.44 15.34 0.28
C MET A 1 2.62 14.64 1.62
N ARG A 2 1.84 13.60 1.91
CA ARG A 2 1.93 12.84 3.18
C ARG A 2 2.80 11.60 3.01
N THR A 3 3.36 11.12 4.14
CA THR A 3 4.22 9.94 4.20
C THR A 3 3.88 9.09 5.40
N VAL A 4 3.65 7.81 5.17
CA VAL A 4 3.59 6.75 6.18
C VAL A 4 4.99 6.15 6.29
N ARG A 5 5.64 6.36 7.44
CA ARG A 5 6.97 5.81 7.67
C ARG A 5 6.86 4.33 8.04
N MET A 6 7.67 3.50 7.40
CA MET A 6 7.83 2.09 7.75
C MET A 6 9.10 1.95 8.61
N VAL A 7 9.91 0.92 8.38
CA VAL A 7 11.21 0.76 9.04
C VAL A 7 12.29 1.66 8.41
N ASP A 8 13.16 2.19 9.26
CA ASP A 8 14.37 2.96 8.92
C ASP A 8 14.16 4.01 7.80
N THR A 9 14.64 3.71 6.58
CA THR A 9 14.70 4.58 5.40
C THR A 9 13.51 4.42 4.44
N TYR A 10 12.62 3.44 4.66
CA TYR A 10 11.51 3.18 3.75
C TYR A 10 10.19 3.83 4.21
N GLY A 11 9.37 4.22 3.24
CA GLY A 11 8.05 4.78 3.48
C GLY A 11 7.10 4.62 2.31
N ILE A 12 5.81 4.77 2.61
CA ILE A 12 4.74 4.89 1.63
C ILE A 12 4.41 6.38 1.54
N HIS A 13 4.55 6.99 0.37
CA HIS A 13 4.38 8.43 0.24
C HIS A 13 3.65 8.80 -1.05
N GLY A 14 3.11 10.02 -1.07
CA GLY A 14 2.53 10.60 -2.29
C GLY A 14 3.57 10.80 -3.39
N ASN A 15 3.17 11.37 -4.51
CA ASN A 15 4.02 11.47 -5.68
C ASN A 15 3.94 12.86 -6.30
N ASN A 16 5.10 13.39 -6.71
CA ASN A 16 5.17 14.67 -7.42
C ASN A 16 5.17 14.50 -8.95
N ASN A 17 5.28 13.26 -9.45
CA ASN A 17 5.18 12.95 -10.87
C ASN A 17 4.28 11.73 -11.08
N GLU A 18 3.00 11.97 -11.34
CA GLU A 18 1.94 10.96 -11.48
C GLU A 18 2.28 9.87 -12.50
N SER A 19 2.89 10.25 -13.62
CA SER A 19 3.31 9.32 -14.69
C SER A 19 4.38 8.30 -14.28
N SER A 20 4.93 8.45 -13.08
CA SER A 20 5.97 7.58 -12.53
C SER A 20 5.43 6.44 -11.65
N ILE A 21 4.13 6.44 -11.32
CA ILE A 21 3.49 5.32 -10.62
C ILE A 21 3.53 4.07 -11.51
N GLY A 22 3.74 2.91 -10.88
CA GLY A 22 3.87 1.62 -11.57
C GLY A 22 5.25 1.37 -12.19
N LYS A 23 6.22 2.27 -12.02
CA LYS A 23 7.59 2.12 -12.52
C LYS A 23 8.59 1.90 -11.39
N TYR A 24 9.70 1.23 -11.68
CA TYR A 24 10.78 0.99 -10.71
C TYR A 24 11.71 2.22 -10.58
N VAL A 25 11.18 3.30 -9.98
CA VAL A 25 11.85 4.62 -9.95
C VAL A 25 12.01 5.21 -8.54
N SER A 26 11.45 4.55 -7.53
CA SER A 26 11.34 5.08 -6.17
C SER A 26 12.55 4.78 -5.28
N ARG A 27 13.55 4.05 -5.78
CA ARG A 27 14.72 3.58 -5.01
C ARG A 27 14.35 2.82 -3.72
N GLY A 28 13.15 2.22 -3.69
CA GLY A 28 12.69 1.34 -2.62
C GLY A 28 11.48 1.85 -1.82
N CYS A 29 11.16 3.14 -1.85
CA CYS A 29 9.90 3.64 -1.26
C CYS A 29 8.68 3.24 -2.10
N VAL A 30 7.49 3.21 -1.51
CA VAL A 30 6.24 2.95 -2.24
C VAL A 30 5.59 4.29 -2.58
N ARG A 31 5.42 4.57 -3.88
CA ARG A 31 4.73 5.78 -4.36
C ARG A 31 3.25 5.52 -4.58
N MET A 32 2.41 6.42 -4.09
CA MET A 32 0.96 6.41 -4.27
C MET A 32 0.46 7.68 -4.94
N HIS A 33 -0.75 7.62 -5.51
CA HIS A 33 -1.49 8.82 -5.88
C HIS A 33 -1.70 9.69 -4.63
N ASN A 34 -1.60 11.02 -4.80
CA ASN A 34 -1.70 11.95 -3.67
C ASN A 34 -3.04 11.83 -2.92
N ALA A 35 -4.15 11.65 -3.64
CA ALA A 35 -5.47 11.48 -3.05
C ALA A 35 -5.60 10.18 -2.22
N ASP A 36 -4.85 9.13 -2.59
CA ASP A 36 -4.94 7.84 -1.90
C ASP A 36 -4.09 7.82 -0.63
N ILE A 37 -2.88 8.42 -0.65
CA ILE A 37 -2.04 8.53 0.55
C ILE A 37 -2.68 9.43 1.61
N GLU A 38 -3.43 10.47 1.21
CA GLU A 38 -4.16 11.32 2.14
C GLU A 38 -5.23 10.53 2.89
N LYS A 39 -6.05 9.76 2.17
CA LYS A 39 -7.07 8.88 2.76
C LYS A 39 -6.46 7.78 3.63
N LEU A 40 -5.30 7.24 3.24
CA LEU A 40 -4.62 6.18 3.98
C LEU A 40 -4.05 6.72 5.29
N TYR A 41 -3.37 7.87 5.25
CA TYR A 41 -2.69 8.45 6.40
C TYR A 41 -3.66 8.66 7.57
N ASP A 42 -4.87 9.16 7.30
CA ASP A 42 -5.87 9.44 8.34
C ASP A 42 -6.51 8.17 8.94
N LYS A 43 -6.28 6.99 8.34
CA LYS A 43 -6.91 5.72 8.74
C LYS A 43 -5.99 4.77 9.50
N ILE A 44 -4.69 5.02 9.49
CA ILE A 44 -3.71 4.10 10.04
C ILE A 44 -3.10 4.64 11.33
N GLN A 45 -2.67 3.75 12.21
CA GLN A 45 -2.02 4.08 13.46
C GLN A 45 -0.56 3.66 13.44
N VAL A 46 0.28 4.30 14.25
CA VAL A 46 1.67 3.84 14.46
C VAL A 46 1.65 2.39 14.95
N GLY A 47 2.52 1.56 14.38
CA GLY A 47 2.56 0.12 14.66
C GLY A 47 1.65 -0.73 13.76
N THR A 48 0.88 -0.12 12.84
CA THR A 48 0.11 -0.87 11.84
C THR A 48 1.06 -1.73 10.98
N PRO A 49 0.89 -3.06 10.94
CA PRO A 49 1.75 -3.93 10.13
C PRO A 49 1.61 -3.64 8.64
N VAL A 50 2.74 -3.66 7.92
CA VAL A 50 2.78 -3.53 6.46
C VAL A 50 3.41 -4.78 5.85
N ALA A 51 2.71 -5.40 4.89
CA ALA A 51 3.21 -6.54 4.14
C ALA A 51 3.39 -6.17 2.66
N ILE A 52 4.63 -6.24 2.17
CA ILE A 52 4.97 -6.05 0.74
C ILE A 52 5.24 -7.43 0.13
N LYS A 53 4.50 -7.79 -0.93
CA LYS A 53 4.62 -9.09 -1.58
C LYS A 53 4.52 -8.97 -3.09
N TYR A 54 5.31 -9.80 -3.77
CA TYR A 54 5.12 -10.16 -5.16
C TYR A 54 4.46 -11.55 -5.20
N SER A 55 3.28 -11.66 -5.79
CA SER A 55 2.54 -12.93 -5.84
C SER A 55 1.59 -12.99 -7.03
N TYR A 56 1.39 -14.21 -7.53
CA TYR A 56 0.39 -14.55 -8.54
C TYR A 56 -0.96 -14.96 -7.92
N LYS A 57 -1.02 -15.11 -6.59
CA LYS A 57 -2.24 -15.47 -5.87
C LYS A 57 -3.21 -14.29 -5.85
N SER A 58 -4.51 -14.58 -5.76
CA SER A 58 -5.50 -13.53 -5.60
C SER A 58 -5.28 -12.80 -4.27
N PHE A 59 -5.78 -11.57 -4.21
CA PHE A 59 -5.68 -10.77 -2.99
C PHE A 59 -6.37 -11.45 -1.78
N VAL A 60 -7.47 -12.18 -2.02
CA VAL A 60 -8.17 -12.96 -0.98
C VAL A 60 -7.28 -14.07 -0.43
N ASP A 61 -6.64 -14.81 -1.32
CA ASP A 61 -5.76 -15.91 -0.92
C ASP A 61 -4.59 -15.40 -0.09
N LEU A 62 -4.04 -14.24 -0.45
CA LEU A 62 -3.00 -13.59 0.34
C LEU A 62 -3.50 -13.20 1.74
N THR A 63 -4.72 -12.66 1.85
CA THR A 63 -5.27 -12.30 3.17
C THR A 63 -5.43 -13.52 4.08
N ASN A 64 -5.86 -14.66 3.54
CA ASN A 64 -5.96 -15.91 4.29
C ASN A 64 -4.59 -16.42 4.76
N VAL A 65 -3.58 -16.36 3.88
CA VAL A 65 -2.19 -16.76 4.22
C VAL A 65 -1.62 -15.92 5.36
N TYR A 66 -1.91 -14.62 5.40
CA TYR A 66 -1.42 -13.72 6.45
C TYR A 66 -2.37 -13.58 7.65
N GLY A 67 -3.50 -14.29 7.67
CA GLY A 67 -4.48 -14.23 8.75
C GLY A 67 -5.27 -12.92 8.85
N TYR A 68 -5.30 -12.11 7.79
CA TYR A 68 -6.07 -10.87 7.75
C TYR A 68 -7.52 -11.13 7.29
N LYS A 69 -8.51 -10.57 7.99
CA LYS A 69 -9.92 -10.60 7.55
C LYS A 69 -10.25 -9.32 6.80
N PHE A 70 -10.59 -9.43 5.52
CA PHE A 70 -10.99 -8.26 4.73
C PHE A 70 -12.39 -7.79 5.10
N LYS A 71 -12.55 -6.50 5.46
CA LYS A 71 -13.85 -5.89 5.74
C LYS A 71 -14.07 -4.73 4.76
N GLY A 72 -15.09 -4.82 3.90
CA GLY A 72 -15.56 -3.70 3.09
C GLY A 72 -15.12 -3.63 1.62
N TYR A 73 -14.46 -4.67 1.06
CA TYR A 73 -14.21 -4.75 -0.38
C TYR A 73 -15.14 -5.78 -1.02
N LYS A 74 -16.01 -5.31 -1.90
CA LYS A 74 -16.82 -6.20 -2.74
C LYS A 74 -15.90 -6.79 -3.78
N ILE A 75 -15.61 -8.07 -3.65
CA ILE A 75 -14.83 -8.80 -4.65
C ILE A 75 -15.71 -8.87 -5.89
N LYS A 76 -15.32 -8.16 -6.94
CA LYS A 76 -15.90 -8.38 -8.27
C LYS A 76 -15.32 -9.70 -8.76
N ASN A 77 -16.09 -10.78 -8.55
CA ASN A 77 -15.88 -12.01 -9.30
C ASN A 77 -16.23 -11.66 -10.76
N ASN A 78 -15.28 -11.84 -11.66
CA ASN A 78 -15.54 -11.90 -13.09
C ASN A 78 -15.63 -13.37 -13.48
#